data_AF-A0AAE5M3C7-F1
#
_entry.id   AF-A0AAE5M3C7-F1
#
_cell.length_a   1.000
_cell.length_b   1.000
_cell.length_c   1.000
_cell.angle_alpha   90.00
_cell.angle_beta   90.00
_cell.angle_gamma   90.00
#
_symmetry.space_group_name_H-M   'P 1'
#
loop_
_entity.id
_entity.type
_entity.pdbx_description
1 polymer ?
#
loop_
_entity_poly.entity_id
_entity_poly.type
_entity_poly.pdbx_seq_one_letter_code
_entity_poly.pdbx_strand_id
1 'polypeptide(L)'
;MNIIAIYLDKLYHTTVKYSITNCQAHLNRKLHSTKQYIAYLNRKRQNIVAYIEQLTTEVENKYIDLMDQYQISNVQRMENINNAELSALMHDLNEAESDCARIEADLSEQNKTRITLERECDMIAQMSLVA
;
A
#
# COMPACT_ATOMS: atom_id res chain seq x y z
N MET A 1 15.26 39.78 42.18
CA MET A 1 15.17 38.51 41.43
C MET A 1 13.73 38.02 41.51
N ASN A 2 13.01 37.94 40.39
CA ASN A 2 11.58 37.62 40.41
C ASN A 2 11.40 36.08 40.43
N ILE A 3 11.10 35.54 41.61
CA ILE A 3 10.92 34.09 41.85
C ILE A 3 9.78 33.53 40.99
N ILE A 4 8.72 34.32 40.76
CA ILE A 4 7.57 33.92 39.93
C ILE A 4 8.02 33.75 38.47
N ALA A 5 8.86 34.66 37.96
CA ALA A 5 9.38 34.55 36.60
C ALA A 5 10.24 33.28 36.40
N ILE A 6 11.11 32.95 37.37
CA ILE A 6 11.94 31.73 37.34
C ILE A 6 11.05 30.47 37.39
N TYR A 7 9.99 30.50 38.19
CA TYR A 7 9.08 29.36 38.30
C TYR A 7 8.28 29.14 37.01
N LEU A 8 7.76 30.22 36.40
CA LEU A 8 7.03 30.15 35.14
C LEU A 8 7.92 29.66 34.00
N ASP A 9 9.17 30.11 33.95
CA ASP A 9 10.17 29.66 32.97
C ASP A 9 10.46 28.15 33.08
N LYS A 10 10.68 27.65 34.29
CA LYS A 10 10.86 26.21 34.55
C LYS A 10 9.62 25.40 34.16
N LEU A 11 8.43 25.89 34.49
CA LEU A 11 7.17 25.23 34.16
C LEU A 11 6.96 25.17 32.65
N TYR A 12 7.27 26.26 31.95
CA TYR A 12 7.22 26.33 30.50
C TYR A 12 8.17 25.30 29.86
N HIS A 13 9.46 25.31 30.20
CA HIS A 13 10.43 24.36 29.67
C HIS A 13 10.03 22.90 29.93
N THR A 14 9.54 22.61 31.14
CA THR A 14 9.09 21.25 31.49
C THR A 14 7.90 20.82 30.63
N THR A 15 6.93 21.71 30.43
CA THR A 15 5.73 21.44 29.63
C THR A 15 6.05 21.26 28.15
N VAL A 16 6.92 22.11 27.60
CA VAL A 16 7.39 22.01 26.21
C VAL A 16 8.13 20.70 25.98
N LYS A 17 9.09 20.36 26.85
CA LYS A 17 9.87 19.12 26.76
C LYS A 17 8.99 17.87 26.84
N TYR A 18 8.00 17.87 27.74
CA TYR A 18 7.03 16.79 27.85
C TYR A 18 6.20 16.65 26.57
N SER A 19 5.73 17.78 26.02
CA SER A 19 4.93 17.80 24.80
C SER A 19 5.70 17.29 23.58
N ILE A 20 6.96 17.71 23.43
CA ILE A 20 7.87 17.25 22.36
C ILE A 20 8.08 15.74 22.47
N THR A 21 8.38 15.24 23.68
CA THR A 21 8.61 13.80 23.92
C THR A 21 7.38 12.97 23.56
N ASN A 22 6.18 13.42 23.96
CA ASN A 22 4.93 12.75 23.63
C ASN A 22 4.63 12.77 22.13
N CYS A 23 4.85 13.91 21.47
CA CYS A 23 4.66 14.04 20.02
C CYS A 23 5.61 13.10 19.27
N GLN A 24 6.88 13.07 19.67
CA GLN A 24 7.88 12.18 19.09
C GLN A 24 7.47 10.70 19.22
N ALA A 25 7.02 10.29 20.41
CA ALA A 25 6.56 8.93 20.63
C ALA A 25 5.34 8.58 19.77
N HIS A 26 4.39 9.50 19.61
CA HIS A 26 3.22 9.31 18.77
C HIS A 26 3.58 9.17 17.29
N LEU A 27 4.40 10.10 16.76
CA LEU A 27 4.83 10.08 15.37
C LEU A 27 5.64 8.83 15.04
N ASN A 28 6.54 8.41 15.93
CA ASN A 28 7.31 7.17 15.74
C ASN A 28 6.41 5.94 15.65
N ARG A 29 5.38 5.81 16.49
CA ARG A 29 4.41 4.70 16.41
C ARG A 29 3.64 4.73 15.09
N LYS A 30 3.17 5.92 14.69
CA LYS A 30 2.43 6.09 13.43
C LYS A 30 3.29 5.73 12.23
N LEU A 31 4.54 6.23 12.18
CA LEU A 31 5.50 5.90 11.12
C LEU A 31 5.80 4.40 11.07
N HIS A 32 5.98 3.76 12.23
CA HIS A 32 6.20 2.31 12.31
C HIS A 32 5.02 1.54 11.73
N SER A 33 3.79 1.89 12.13
CA SER A 33 2.56 1.27 11.63
C SER A 33 2.41 1.48 10.11
N THR A 34 2.69 2.67 9.60
CA THR A 34 2.66 2.95 8.14
C THR A 34 3.68 2.09 7.39
N LYS A 35 4.90 1.94 7.91
CA LYS A 35 5.93 1.08 7.31
C LYS A 35 5.51 -0.39 7.28
N GLN A 36 4.90 -0.88 8.37
CA GLN A 36 4.36 -2.24 8.42
C GLN A 36 3.23 -2.45 7.41
N TYR A 37 2.32 -1.47 7.29
CA TYR A 37 1.22 -1.56 6.35
C TYR A 37 1.72 -1.56 4.89
N ILE A 38 2.69 -0.70 4.55
CA ILE A 38 3.35 -0.73 3.23
C ILE A 38 4.00 -2.10 2.96
N ALA A 39 4.67 -2.69 3.95
CA ALA A 39 5.28 -4.02 3.80
C ALA A 39 4.22 -5.10 3.56
N TYR A 40 3.09 -5.04 4.27
CA TYR A 40 1.95 -5.91 4.04
C TYR A 40 1.37 -5.76 2.62
N LEU A 41 1.11 -4.52 2.17
CA LEU A 41 0.58 -4.26 0.84
C LEU A 41 1.53 -4.76 -0.26
N ASN A 42 2.85 -4.59 -0.10
CA ASN A 42 3.83 -5.14 -1.05
C ASN A 42 3.76 -6.66 -1.15
N ARG A 43 3.64 -7.37 -0.02
CA ARG A 43 3.46 -8.84 -0.02
C ARG A 43 2.15 -9.24 -0.69
N LYS A 44 1.06 -8.53 -0.38
CA LYS A 44 -0.25 -8.77 -0.98
C LYS A 44 -0.20 -8.58 -2.50
N ARG A 45 0.45 -7.50 -2.97
CA ARG A 45 0.66 -7.23 -4.40
C ARG A 45 1.42 -8.37 -5.08
N GLN A 46 2.52 -8.85 -4.49
CA GLN A 46 3.29 -9.97 -5.05
C GLN A 46 2.44 -11.23 -5.25
N ASN A 47 1.62 -11.57 -4.25
CA ASN A 47 0.73 -12.72 -4.35
C ASN A 47 -0.33 -12.55 -5.45
N ILE A 48 -0.91 -11.36 -5.57
CA ILE A 48 -1.93 -11.09 -6.61
C ILE A 48 -1.29 -11.09 -8.01
N VAL A 49 -0.09 -10.54 -8.17
CA VAL A 49 0.63 -10.59 -9.46
C VAL A 49 0.90 -12.04 -9.86
N ALA A 50 1.37 -12.88 -8.93
CA ALA A 50 1.57 -14.30 -9.21
C ALA A 50 0.25 -15.02 -9.57
N TYR A 51 -0.86 -14.64 -8.94
CA TYR A 51 -2.18 -15.18 -9.26
C TYR A 51 -2.68 -14.73 -10.64
N ILE A 52 -2.45 -13.47 -11.01
CA ILE A 52 -2.72 -12.94 -12.36
C ILE A 52 -1.92 -13.74 -13.39
N GLU A 53 -0.61 -13.94 -13.19
CA GLU A 53 0.24 -14.73 -14.11
C GLU A 53 -0.29 -16.16 -14.29
N GLN A 54 -0.73 -16.80 -13.21
CA GLN A 54 -1.35 -18.12 -13.27
C GLN A 54 -2.65 -18.09 -14.09
N LEU A 55 -3.57 -17.16 -13.80
CA LEU A 55 -4.84 -17.03 -14.52
C LEU A 55 -4.63 -16.70 -16.00
N THR A 56 -3.67 -15.83 -16.34
CA THR A 56 -3.30 -15.53 -17.73
C THR A 56 -2.87 -16.81 -18.45
N THR A 57 -2.02 -17.63 -17.82
CA THR A 57 -1.57 -18.90 -18.38
C THR A 57 -2.74 -19.88 -18.56
N GLU A 58 -3.65 -19.96 -17.60
CA GLU A 58 -4.85 -20.82 -17.68
C GLU A 58 -5.80 -20.38 -18.80
N VAL A 59 -6.00 -19.06 -18.96
CA VAL A 59 -6.78 -18.48 -20.06
C VAL A 59 -6.15 -18.84 -21.41
N GLU A 60 -4.84 -18.63 -21.58
CA GLU A 60 -4.10 -18.97 -22.80
C GLU A 60 -4.21 -20.46 -23.15
N ASN A 61 -4.02 -21.34 -22.17
CA ASN A 61 -4.17 -22.79 -22.37
C ASN A 61 -5.59 -23.15 -22.78
N LYS A 62 -6.60 -22.54 -22.15
CA LYS A 62 -8.01 -22.78 -22.51
C LYS A 62 -8.33 -22.30 -23.91
N TYR A 63 -7.73 -21.18 -24.35
CA TYR A 63 -7.78 -20.76 -25.75
C TYR A 63 -7.12 -21.78 -26.69
N ILE A 64 -6.01 -22.41 -26.32
CA ILE A 64 -5.40 -23.46 -27.16
C ILE A 64 -6.34 -24.67 -27.29
N ASP A 65 -6.86 -25.18 -26.16
CA ASP A 65 -7.75 -26.34 -26.13
C ASP A 65 -9.01 -26.14 -26.99
N LEU A 66 -9.60 -24.95 -26.92
CA LEU A 66 -10.78 -24.60 -27.69
C LEU A 66 -10.45 -24.46 -29.20
N MET A 67 -9.27 -23.96 -29.57
CA MET A 67 -8.88 -23.85 -30.98
C MET A 67 -8.75 -25.25 -31.60
N ASP A 68 -8.13 -26.17 -30.86
CA ASP A 68 -7.97 -27.56 -31.27
C ASP A 68 -9.31 -28.28 -31.35
N GLN A 69 -10.18 -28.10 -30.34
CA GLN A 69 -11.51 -28.73 -30.29
C GLN A 69 -12.39 -28.32 -31.47
N TYR A 70 -12.38 -27.04 -31.84
CA TYR A 70 -13.21 -26.50 -32.92
C TYR A 70 -12.49 -26.45 -34.29
N GLN A 71 -11.25 -26.96 -34.37
CA GLN A 71 -10.39 -26.86 -35.57
C GLN A 71 -10.28 -25.42 -36.10
N ILE A 72 -10.23 -24.46 -35.19
CA ILE A 72 -10.20 -23.04 -35.50
C ILE A 72 -8.74 -22.61 -35.67
N SER A 73 -8.40 -22.12 -36.85
CA SER A 73 -7.08 -21.57 -37.16
C SER A 73 -6.93 -20.07 -36.88
N ASN A 74 -8.01 -19.38 -36.49
CA ASN A 74 -8.02 -17.93 -36.26
C ASN A 74 -8.73 -17.58 -34.94
N VAL A 75 -7.99 -16.97 -34.01
CA VAL A 75 -8.45 -16.50 -32.69
C VAL A 75 -9.66 -15.56 -32.77
N GLN A 76 -9.83 -14.76 -33.82
CA GLN A 76 -11.01 -13.89 -33.96
C GLN A 76 -12.31 -14.67 -34.13
N ARG A 77 -12.25 -15.92 -34.61
CA ARG A 77 -13.43 -16.80 -34.70
C ARG A 77 -13.80 -17.39 -33.33
N MET A 78 -12.87 -17.31 -32.37
CA MET A 78 -13.01 -17.84 -31.03
C MET A 78 -13.88 -16.97 -30.13
N GLU A 79 -13.89 -15.65 -30.35
CA GLU A 79 -14.72 -14.70 -29.60
C GLU A 79 -16.22 -15.03 -29.69
N ASN A 80 -16.63 -15.79 -30.71
CA ASN A 80 -18.00 -16.24 -30.92
C ASN A 80 -18.31 -17.60 -30.25
N ILE A 81 -17.32 -18.26 -29.65
CA ILE A 81 -17.54 -19.49 -28.89
C ILE A 81 -17.97 -19.11 -27.47
N ASN A 82 -19.21 -19.44 -27.13
CA ASN A 82 -19.69 -19.31 -25.77
C ASN A 82 -19.12 -20.44 -24.90
N ASN A 83 -18.05 -20.15 -24.16
CA ASN A 83 -17.47 -21.07 -23.19
C ASN A 83 -17.54 -20.47 -21.78
N ALA A 84 -18.33 -21.11 -20.92
CA ALA A 84 -18.59 -20.64 -19.55
C ALA A 84 -17.33 -20.67 -18.68
N GLU A 85 -16.46 -21.66 -18.85
CA GLU A 85 -15.21 -21.78 -18.08
C GLU A 85 -14.21 -20.68 -18.45
N LEU A 86 -14.02 -20.42 -19.75
CA LEU A 86 -13.18 -19.33 -20.24
C LEU A 86 -13.71 -17.97 -19.76
N SER A 87 -15.03 -17.78 -19.78
CA SER A 87 -15.67 -16.55 -19.31
C SER A 87 -15.47 -16.35 -17.80
N ALA A 88 -15.53 -17.42 -17.00
CA ALA A 88 -15.24 -17.37 -15.58
C ALA A 88 -13.76 -17.03 -15.32
N LEU A 89 -12.82 -17.68 -16.00
CA LEU A 89 -11.38 -17.38 -15.88
C LEU A 89 -11.07 -15.92 -16.23
N MET A 90 -11.66 -15.40 -17.31
CA MET A 90 -11.51 -13.99 -17.68
C MET A 90 -12.12 -13.04 -16.64
N HIS A 91 -13.24 -13.42 -16.01
CA HIS A 91 -13.82 -12.63 -14.94
C HIS A 91 -12.90 -12.56 -13.72
N ASP A 92 -12.40 -13.72 -13.27
CA ASP A 92 -11.47 -13.81 -12.14
C ASP A 92 -10.17 -13.03 -12.41
N LEU A 93 -9.66 -13.08 -13.65
CA LEU A 93 -8.49 -12.32 -14.07
C LEU A 93 -8.74 -10.80 -13.97
N ASN A 94 -9.88 -10.33 -14.48
CA ASN A 94 -10.26 -8.92 -14.39
C ASN A 94 -10.42 -8.45 -12.93
N GLU A 95 -11.00 -9.29 -12.06
CA GLU A 95 -11.11 -8.98 -10.62
C GLU A 95 -9.73 -8.88 -9.98
N ALA A 96 -8.83 -9.82 -10.26
CA ALA A 96 -7.47 -9.82 -9.72
C ALA A 96 -6.66 -8.60 -10.19
N GLU A 97 -6.77 -8.22 -11.46
CA GLU A 97 -6.15 -7.00 -12.02
C GLU A 97 -6.70 -5.73 -11.36
N SER A 98 -8.02 -5.65 -11.16
CA SER A 98 -8.66 -4.54 -10.45
C SER A 98 -8.15 -4.41 -9.02
N ASP A 99 -8.03 -5.54 -8.32
CA ASP A 99 -7.48 -5.61 -6.98
C ASP A 99 -6.01 -5.18 -6.92
N CYS A 100 -5.22 -5.58 -7.91
CA CYS A 100 -3.82 -5.16 -8.04
C CYS A 100 -3.73 -3.64 -8.20
N ALA A 101 -4.52 -3.06 -9.11
CA ALA A 101 -4.55 -1.61 -9.36
C ALA A 101 -4.92 -0.82 -8.09
N ARG A 102 -5.89 -1.32 -7.30
CA ARG A 102 -6.27 -0.73 -6.02
C ARG A 102 -5.12 -0.77 -5.01
N ILE A 103 -4.41 -1.90 -4.90
CA ILE A 103 -3.26 -2.03 -3.99
C ILE A 103 -2.12 -1.09 -4.40
N GLU A 104 -1.89 -0.90 -5.69
CA GLU A 104 -0.88 0.05 -6.18
C GLU A 104 -1.23 1.50 -5.88
N ALA A 105 -2.51 1.87 -6.01
CA ALA A 105 -2.99 3.18 -5.59
C ALA A 105 -2.78 3.41 -4.09
N ASP A 106 -3.17 2.44 -3.25
CA ASP A 106 -2.97 2.47 -1.80
C ASP A 106 -1.47 2.58 -1.45
N LEU A 107 -0.61 1.78 -2.08
CA LEU A 107 0.84 1.86 -1.88
C LEU A 107 1.40 3.25 -2.21
N SER A 108 0.91 3.88 -3.27
CA SER A 108 1.32 5.24 -3.65
C SER A 108 0.92 6.26 -2.57
N GLU A 109 -0.31 6.19 -2.07
CA GLU A 109 -0.79 7.07 -1.01
C GLU A 109 -0.03 6.86 0.31
N GLN A 110 0.18 5.60 0.71
CA GLN A 110 0.88 5.27 1.94
C GLN A 110 2.36 5.70 1.87
N ASN A 111 3.00 5.62 0.71
CA ASN A 111 4.36 6.13 0.54
C ASN A 111 4.43 7.66 0.69
N LYS A 112 3.46 8.41 0.15
CA LYS A 112 3.36 9.86 0.37
C LYS A 112 3.20 10.16 1.87
N THR A 113 2.30 9.44 2.53
CA THR A 113 2.06 9.58 3.98
C THR A 113 3.33 9.29 4.79
N ARG A 114 4.07 8.23 4.44
CA ARG A 114 5.35 7.88 5.08
C ARG A 114 6.36 9.03 4.97
N ILE A 115 6.54 9.61 3.78
CA ILE A 115 7.47 10.71 3.55
C ILE A 115 7.09 11.93 4.40
N THR A 116 5.80 12.27 4.46
CA THR A 116 5.32 13.36 5.31
C THR A 116 5.59 13.09 6.79
N LEU A 117 5.31 11.88 7.28
CA LEU A 117 5.58 11.49 8.66
C LEU A 117 7.08 11.50 9.01
N GLU A 118 7.94 11.10 8.08
CA GLU A 118 9.40 11.18 8.26
C GLU A 118 9.84 12.63 8.45
N ARG A 119 9.32 13.56 7.64
CA ARG A 119 9.60 15.00 7.81
C ARG A 119 9.08 15.55 9.15
N GLU A 120 7.88 15.15 9.57
CA GLU A 120 7.34 15.56 10.88
C GLU A 120 8.20 15.03 12.04
N CYS A 121 8.69 13.79 11.93
CA CYS A 121 9.63 13.22 12.91
C CYS A 121 10.94 14.02 12.96
N ASP A 122 11.50 14.38 11.81
CA ASP A 122 12.74 15.16 11.72
C ASP A 122 12.57 16.56 12.35
N MET A 123 11.43 17.22 12.09
CA MET A 123 11.10 18.51 12.70
C MET A 123 11.01 18.42 14.23
N ILE A 124 10.31 17.41 14.75
CA ILE A 124 10.20 17.22 16.22
C ILE A 124 11.56 16.87 16.84
N ALA A 125 12.39 16.09 16.14
CA ALA A 125 13.76 15.82 16.58
C ALA A 125 14.59 17.11 16.66
N GLN A 126 14.49 18.00 15.67
CA GLN A 126 15.15 19.32 15.71
C GLN A 126 14.63 20.19 16.85
N MET A 127 13.31 20.24 17.08
CA MET A 127 12.72 20.97 18.20
C MET A 127 13.23 20.45 19.55
N SER A 128 13.41 19.14 19.68
CA SER A 128 13.96 18.54 20.90
C SER A 128 15.41 18.93 21.19
N LEU A 129 16.19 19.36 20.20
CA LEU A 129 17.58 19.78 20.40
C LEU A 129 17.69 21.21 20.93
N VAL A 130 16.66 22.03 20.73
CA VAL A 130 16.64 23.47 21.08
C VAL A 130 15.70 23.81 22.24
N ALA A 131 14.91 22.85 22.72
CA ALA A 131 13.92 23.01 23.80
C ALA A 131 14.46 22.66 25.19
#